data_AF-A0A318PPQ6-F1
#
_entry.id   AF-A0A318PPQ6-F1
#
_cell.length_a   1.000
_cell.length_b   1.000
_cell.length_c   1.000
_cell.angle_alpha   90.00
_cell.angle_beta   90.00
_cell.angle_gamma   90.00
#
_symmetry.space_group_name_H-M   'P 1'
#
loop_
_entity.id
_entity.type
_entity.pdbx_description
1 polymer ?
#
loop_
_entity_poly.entity_id
_entity_poly.type
_entity_poly.pdbx_seq_one_letter_code
_entity_poly.pdbx_strand_id
1 'polypeptide(L)'
;MSAIDLAAISAAQTRLLAKIGKPIELLDRGTGKRVVVSPADAAHPEAYLPIFLISAETQWLELTGTGFALDVSRTPDSALGYAVRKVRAGSFTVVMLCLIDVTMRLAEMDDALVLNHLIDFWGEAHGRIADVAPTLQGAT
;
A
#
# COMPACT_ATOMS: atom_id res chain seq x y z
N MET A 1 -5.85 -18.23 -12.01
CA MET A 1 -4.62 -17.73 -11.39
C MET A 1 -4.66 -18.05 -9.90
N SER A 2 -3.61 -18.64 -9.35
CA SER A 2 -3.49 -18.91 -7.91
C SER A 2 -3.23 -17.60 -7.17
N ALA A 3 -3.87 -17.42 -6.01
CA ALA A 3 -3.59 -16.26 -5.15
C ALA A 3 -2.16 -16.33 -4.63
N ILE A 4 -1.51 -15.17 -4.52
CA ILE A 4 -0.22 -15.02 -3.85
C ILE A 4 -0.43 -15.18 -2.35
N ASP A 5 0.49 -15.87 -1.70
CA ASP A 5 0.48 -16.05 -0.25
C ASP A 5 0.72 -14.71 0.48
N LEU A 6 -0.29 -14.26 1.23
CA LEU A 6 -0.21 -13.05 2.05
C LEU A 6 0.82 -13.16 3.17
N ALA A 7 1.08 -14.36 3.70
CA ALA A 7 2.10 -14.55 4.72
C ALA A 7 3.50 -14.30 4.15
N ALA A 8 3.75 -14.72 2.90
CA ALA A 8 4.99 -14.45 2.20
C ALA A 8 5.20 -12.94 1.94
N ILE A 9 4.13 -12.23 1.53
CA ILE A 9 4.16 -10.77 1.36
C ILE A 9 4.44 -10.08 2.69
N SER A 10 3.70 -10.43 3.74
CA SER A 10 3.86 -9.87 5.08
C SER A 10 5.29 -10.04 5.59
N ALA A 11 5.84 -11.25 5.52
CA ALA A 11 7.21 -11.52 5.94
C ALA A 11 8.25 -10.76 5.12
N ALA A 12 8.04 -10.59 3.82
CA ALA A 12 8.93 -9.82 2.96
C ALA A 12 8.87 -8.32 3.28
N GLN A 13 7.66 -7.77 3.50
CA GLN A 13 7.46 -6.38 3.88
C GLN A 13 8.05 -6.08 5.27
N THR A 14 7.87 -6.96 6.26
CA THR A 14 8.52 -6.80 7.57
C THR A 14 10.04 -6.72 7.44
N ARG A 15 10.64 -7.58 6.60
CA ARG A 15 12.09 -7.55 6.33
C ARG A 15 12.53 -6.26 5.64
N LEU A 16 11.73 -5.76 4.69
CA LEU A 16 12.00 -4.50 4.01
C LEU A 16 11.99 -3.32 5.00
N LEU A 17 10.94 -3.23 5.83
CA LEU A 17 10.82 -2.19 6.85
C LEU A 17 11.99 -2.22 7.84
N ALA A 18 12.36 -3.42 8.30
CA ALA A 18 13.53 -3.59 9.17
C ALA A 18 14.85 -3.15 8.50
N LYS A 19 15.02 -3.40 7.19
CA LYS A 19 16.20 -2.99 6.43
C LYS A 19 16.28 -1.47 6.26
N ILE A 20 15.14 -0.80 6.08
CA ILE A 20 15.07 0.67 5.98
C ILE A 20 15.47 1.31 7.31
N GLY A 21 15.10 0.71 8.44
CA GLY A 21 15.58 1.10 9.77
C GLY A 21 15.04 2.45 10.27
N LYS A 22 14.03 3.02 9.60
CA LYS A 22 13.32 4.22 10.05
C LYS A 22 12.16 3.86 10.99
N PRO A 23 11.83 4.71 11.98
CA PRO A 23 10.60 4.56 12.76
C PRO A 23 9.37 4.51 11.84
N ILE A 24 8.36 3.73 12.21
CA ILE A 24 7.08 3.67 11.48
C ILE A 24 6.04 4.35 12.36
N GLU A 25 5.32 5.31 11.79
CA GLU A 25 4.45 6.19 12.57
C GLU A 25 3.09 6.41 11.91
N LEU A 26 2.08 6.62 12.73
CA LEU A 26 0.79 7.17 12.33
C LEU A 26 0.65 8.58 12.89
N LEU A 27 0.24 9.50 12.04
CA LEU A 27 -0.18 10.83 12.43
C LEU A 27 -1.67 10.80 12.78
N ASP A 28 -1.97 11.01 14.06
CA ASP A 28 -3.32 11.37 14.48
C ASP A 28 -3.60 12.81 14.02
N ARG A 29 -4.38 12.95 12.94
CA ARG A 29 -4.74 14.25 12.36
C ARG A 29 -5.61 15.11 13.31
N GLY A 30 -6.29 14.50 14.29
CA GLY A 30 -7.10 15.22 15.26
C GLY A 30 -6.29 15.89 16.37
N THR A 31 -5.19 15.24 16.80
CA THR A 31 -4.34 15.74 17.90
C THR A 31 -2.96 16.22 17.46
N GLY A 32 -2.56 15.95 16.21
CA GLY A 32 -1.22 16.18 15.68
C GLY A 32 -0.15 15.24 16.22
N LYS A 33 -0.51 14.26 17.05
CA LYS A 33 0.44 13.34 17.68
C LYS A 33 0.87 12.26 16.70
N ARG A 34 2.15 11.87 16.79
CA ARG A 34 2.68 10.69 16.11
C ARG A 34 2.65 9.48 17.04
N VAL A 35 2.17 8.35 16.54
CA VAL A 35 2.06 7.07 17.24
C VAL A 35 2.95 6.06 16.55
N VAL A 36 3.86 5.45 17.31
CA VAL A 36 4.79 4.44 16.78
C VAL A 36 4.03 3.14 16.49
N VAL A 37 4.32 2.54 15.34
CA VAL A 37 3.77 1.27 14.87
C VAL A 37 4.91 0.27 14.77
N SER A 38 4.69 -0.97 15.23
CA SER A 38 5.71 -2.01 15.10
C SER A 38 5.85 -2.46 13.64
N PRO A 39 7.03 -2.90 13.17
CA PRO A 39 7.17 -3.48 11.83
C PRO A 39 6.27 -4.69 11.57
N ALA A 40 5.89 -5.42 12.63
CA ALA A 40 4.96 -6.53 12.54
C ALA A 40 3.55 -6.03 12.22
N ASP A 41 3.04 -5.04 12.96
CA ASP A 41 1.72 -4.44 12.71
C ASP A 41 1.68 -3.70 11.36
N ALA A 42 2.77 -2.98 11.02
CA ALA A 42 2.90 -2.28 9.75
C ALA A 42 2.72 -3.22 8.54
N ALA A 43 3.17 -4.47 8.68
CA ALA A 43 3.13 -5.49 7.64
C ALA A 43 2.05 -6.57 7.89
N HIS A 44 1.15 -6.39 8.87
CA HIS A 44 0.11 -7.38 9.16
C HIS A 44 -1.13 -7.20 8.26
N PRO A 45 -1.70 -8.28 7.67
CA PRO A 45 -2.86 -8.21 6.77
C PRO A 45 -4.13 -7.58 7.37
N GLU A 46 -4.29 -7.68 8.69
CA GLU A 46 -5.42 -7.09 9.44
C GLU A 46 -5.05 -5.82 10.21
N ALA A 47 -3.84 -5.29 9.99
CA ALA A 47 -3.45 -3.98 10.47
C ALA A 47 -3.11 -3.07 9.29
N TYR A 48 -1.84 -2.77 9.01
CA TYR A 48 -1.48 -1.74 8.03
C TYR A 48 -0.91 -2.28 6.72
N LEU A 49 -0.75 -3.59 6.52
CA LEU A 49 -0.39 -4.12 5.19
C LEU A 49 -1.37 -3.71 4.08
N PRO A 50 -2.69 -3.62 4.31
CA PRO A 50 -3.63 -3.21 3.27
C PRO A 50 -3.29 -1.87 2.62
N ILE A 51 -2.87 -0.85 3.37
CA ILE A 51 -2.54 0.46 2.80
C ILE A 51 -1.30 0.40 1.91
N PHE A 52 -0.28 -0.38 2.28
CA PHE A 52 0.89 -0.59 1.42
C PHE A 52 0.51 -1.27 0.10
N LEU A 53 -0.31 -2.32 0.17
CA LEU A 53 -0.75 -3.06 -1.01
C LEU A 53 -1.61 -2.22 -1.95
N ILE A 54 -2.51 -1.42 -1.39
CA ILE A 54 -3.39 -0.52 -2.14
C ILE A 54 -2.56 0.58 -2.83
N SER A 55 -1.61 1.21 -2.14
CA SER A 55 -0.72 2.20 -2.75
C SER A 55 0.16 1.58 -3.84
N ALA A 56 0.69 0.38 -3.61
CA ALA A 56 1.51 -0.34 -4.59
C ALA A 56 0.69 -0.77 -5.83
N GLU A 57 -0.53 -1.27 -5.63
CA GLU A 57 -1.46 -1.59 -6.72
C GLU A 57 -1.74 -0.36 -7.58
N THR A 58 -1.88 0.80 -6.93
CA THR A 58 -2.21 2.04 -7.61
C THR A 58 -1.09 2.50 -8.53
N GLN A 59 0.18 2.40 -8.11
CA GLN A 59 1.32 2.66 -8.99
C GLN A 59 1.34 1.70 -10.20
N TRP A 60 1.07 0.42 -9.97
CA TRP A 60 1.05 -0.58 -11.05
C TRP A 60 -0.10 -0.34 -12.04
N LEU A 61 -1.26 0.08 -11.52
CA LEU A 61 -2.43 0.45 -12.31
C LEU A 61 -2.13 1.66 -13.20
N GLU A 62 -1.46 2.70 -12.68
CA GLU A 62 -1.04 3.85 -13.49
C GLU A 62 -0.09 3.47 -14.62
N LEU A 63 0.84 2.53 -14.37
CA LEU A 63 1.85 2.12 -15.34
C LEU A 63 1.31 1.17 -16.41
N THR A 64 0.35 0.32 -16.07
CA THR A 64 -0.03 -0.82 -16.93
C THR A 64 -1.51 -0.88 -17.29
N GLY A 65 -2.35 -0.07 -16.66
CA GLY A 65 -3.80 -0.16 -16.76
C GLY A 65 -4.40 -1.39 -16.08
N THR A 66 -3.61 -2.18 -15.35
CA THR A 66 -4.08 -3.37 -14.62
C THR A 66 -3.64 -3.35 -13.16
N GLY A 67 -4.50 -3.81 -12.24
CA GLY A 67 -4.21 -3.90 -10.81
C GLY A 67 -3.72 -5.29 -10.36
N PHE A 68 -3.54 -5.44 -9.05
CA PHE A 68 -3.23 -6.70 -8.37
C PHE A 68 -4.48 -7.54 -8.07
N ALA A 69 -5.67 -7.01 -8.33
CA ALA A 69 -6.95 -7.66 -8.03
C ALA A 69 -7.02 -8.06 -6.56
N LEU A 70 -6.78 -7.07 -5.68
CA LEU A 70 -6.88 -7.22 -4.23
C LEU A 70 -8.30 -7.61 -3.81
N ASP A 71 -8.41 -8.65 -3.00
CA ASP A 71 -9.67 -9.09 -2.37
C ASP A 71 -9.78 -8.39 -1.01
N VAL A 72 -10.46 -7.24 -0.98
CA VAL A 72 -10.61 -6.40 0.22
C VAL A 72 -11.99 -6.62 0.83
N SER A 73 -12.02 -6.93 2.13
CA SER A 73 -13.25 -7.19 2.87
C SER A 73 -13.33 -6.36 4.14
N ARG A 74 -14.53 -5.86 4.48
CA ARG A 74 -14.80 -5.23 5.77
C ARG A 74 -14.49 -6.22 6.90
N THR A 75 -13.67 -5.78 7.84
CA THR A 75 -13.23 -6.56 9.00
C THR A 75 -13.25 -5.63 10.20
N PRO A 76 -14.36 -5.57 10.96
CA PRO A 76 -14.57 -4.55 11.99
C PRO A 76 -13.46 -4.46 13.04
N ASP A 77 -12.87 -5.60 13.41
CA ASP A 77 -11.83 -5.68 14.44
C ASP A 77 -10.40 -5.44 13.92
N SER A 78 -10.24 -5.16 12.62
CA SER A 78 -8.94 -4.80 12.02
C SER A 78 -8.58 -3.34 12.26
N ALA A 79 -7.30 -2.99 12.22
CA ALA A 79 -6.84 -1.62 12.51
C ALA A 79 -7.43 -0.55 11.58
N LEU A 80 -7.85 -0.93 10.38
CA LEU A 80 -8.41 -0.05 9.35
C LEU A 80 -9.93 -0.24 9.14
N GLY A 81 -10.55 -1.19 9.85
CA GLY A 81 -11.94 -1.61 9.59
C GLY A 81 -12.12 -2.45 8.31
N TYR A 82 -11.04 -2.74 7.59
CA TYR A 82 -10.96 -3.63 6.44
C TYR A 82 -9.62 -4.36 6.40
N ALA A 83 -9.59 -5.50 5.70
CA ALA A 83 -8.39 -6.31 5.52
C ALA A 83 -8.31 -6.84 4.08
N VAL A 84 -7.08 -7.09 3.61
CA VAL A 84 -6.83 -7.82 2.36
C VAL A 84 -6.83 -9.32 2.68
N ARG A 85 -7.66 -10.07 1.97
CA ARG A 85 -7.79 -11.54 2.13
C ARG A 85 -7.00 -12.30 1.08
N LYS A 86 -6.83 -11.74 -0.12
CA LYS A 86 -6.09 -12.35 -1.23
C LYS A 86 -5.47 -11.27 -2.12
N VAL A 87 -4.33 -11.61 -2.71
CA VAL A 87 -3.72 -10.86 -3.81
C VAL A 87 -3.71 -11.76 -5.03
N ARG A 88 -4.40 -11.37 -6.11
CA ARG A 88 -4.57 -12.20 -7.32
C ARG A 88 -3.70 -11.73 -8.48
N ALA A 89 -2.65 -10.95 -8.19
CA ALA A 89 -1.67 -10.51 -9.17
C ALA A 89 -0.99 -11.72 -9.83
N GLY A 90 -0.59 -11.55 -11.09
CA GLY A 90 0.09 -12.60 -11.84
C GLY A 90 1.51 -12.91 -11.38
N SER A 91 2.10 -12.08 -10.51
CA SER A 91 3.50 -12.22 -10.09
C SER A 91 3.75 -11.64 -8.70
N PHE A 92 4.26 -12.47 -7.79
CA PHE A 92 4.78 -12.03 -6.49
C PHE A 92 5.89 -10.99 -6.64
N THR A 93 6.77 -11.17 -7.63
CA THR A 93 7.87 -10.24 -7.89
C THR A 93 7.36 -8.83 -8.21
N VAL A 94 6.31 -8.72 -9.04
CA VAL A 94 5.72 -7.42 -9.37
C VAL A 94 5.16 -6.75 -8.12
N VAL A 95 4.40 -7.48 -7.30
CA VAL A 95 3.87 -6.97 -6.03
C VAL A 95 5.00 -6.47 -5.12
N MET A 96 6.07 -7.25 -4.97
CA MET A 96 7.20 -6.86 -4.11
C MET A 96 7.99 -5.68 -4.66
N LEU A 97 8.17 -5.55 -5.98
CA LEU A 97 8.83 -4.40 -6.58
C LEU A 97 8.04 -3.11 -6.34
N CYS A 98 6.72 -3.15 -6.53
CA CYS A 98 5.87 -1.99 -6.22
C CYS A 98 5.85 -1.68 -4.72
N LEU A 99 5.85 -2.69 -3.84
CA LEU A 99 5.96 -2.47 -2.40
C LEU A 99 7.31 -1.82 -2.02
N ILE A 100 8.41 -2.25 -2.63
CA ILE A 100 9.73 -1.63 -2.44
C ILE A 100 9.67 -0.16 -2.86
N ASP A 101 9.15 0.13 -4.06
CA ASP A 101 9.08 1.48 -4.59
C ASP A 101 8.24 2.41 -3.69
N VAL A 102 7.02 1.99 -3.32
CA VAL A 102 6.16 2.74 -2.39
C VAL A 102 6.86 2.99 -1.06
N THR A 103 7.51 1.96 -0.49
CA THR A 103 8.14 2.10 0.83
C THR A 103 9.39 2.98 0.77
N MET A 104 10.16 2.93 -0.32
CA MET A 104 11.28 3.82 -0.55
C MET A 104 10.82 5.28 -0.73
N ARG A 105 9.79 5.50 -1.55
CA ARG A 105 9.19 6.83 -1.72
C ARG A 105 8.69 7.38 -0.39
N LEU A 106 8.06 6.55 0.44
CA LEU A 106 7.64 6.94 1.78
C LEU A 106 8.84 7.33 2.67
N ALA A 107 9.94 6.57 2.57
CA ALA A 107 11.17 6.84 3.31
C ALA A 107 11.87 8.15 2.91
N GLU A 108 11.58 8.71 1.73
CA GLU A 108 12.16 9.97 1.27
C GLU A 108 11.41 11.21 1.79
N MET A 109 10.17 11.04 2.27
CA MET A 109 9.31 12.18 2.66
C MET A 109 9.64 12.76 4.04
N ASP A 110 10.07 11.93 4.98
CA ASP A 110 10.24 12.28 6.39
C ASP A 110 11.34 11.42 7.02
N ASP A 111 11.80 11.78 8.21
CA ASP A 111 12.73 10.98 9.01
C ASP A 111 12.08 9.69 9.54
N ALA A 112 10.75 9.57 9.46
CA ALA A 112 9.96 8.38 9.75
C ALA A 112 9.11 7.92 8.55
N LEU A 113 8.69 6.65 8.55
CA LEU A 113 7.70 6.10 7.64
C LEU A 113 6.30 6.45 8.14
N VAL A 114 5.80 7.64 7.77
CA VAL A 114 4.47 8.12 8.19
C VAL A 114 3.37 7.50 7.31
N LEU A 115 2.71 6.47 7.82
CA LEU A 115 1.78 5.62 7.08
C LEU A 115 0.61 6.39 6.43
N ASN A 116 0.23 7.54 6.98
CA ASN A 116 -0.82 8.39 6.42
C ASN A 116 -0.52 8.84 4.99
N HIS A 117 0.75 9.03 4.61
CA HIS A 117 1.13 9.44 3.25
C HIS A 117 0.78 8.40 2.20
N LEU A 118 0.66 7.12 2.56
CA LEU A 118 0.23 6.06 1.65
C LEU A 118 -1.22 6.26 1.17
N ILE A 119 -2.08 6.81 2.04
CA ILE A 119 -3.46 7.16 1.69
C ILE A 119 -3.45 8.33 0.70
N ASP A 120 -2.57 9.30 0.92
CA ASP A 120 -2.43 10.46 0.04
C ASP A 120 -1.92 10.01 -1.35
N PHE A 121 -0.94 9.08 -1.43
CA PHE A 121 -0.50 8.49 -2.70
C PHE A 121 -1.61 7.80 -3.48
N TRP A 122 -2.47 7.05 -2.77
CA TRP A 122 -3.62 6.40 -3.39
C TRP A 122 -4.60 7.41 -3.98
N GLY A 123 -4.92 8.46 -3.22
CA GLY A 123 -5.84 9.52 -3.65
C GLY A 123 -5.31 10.30 -4.86
N GLU A 124 -4.03 10.68 -4.84
CA GLU A 124 -3.38 11.38 -5.94
C GLU A 124 -3.42 10.60 -7.25
N ALA A 125 -3.13 9.31 -7.20
CA ALA A 125 -3.08 8.48 -8.38
C ALA A 125 -4.47 8.16 -8.95
N HIS A 126 -5.48 7.98 -8.09
CA HIS A 126 -6.87 7.92 -8.56
C HIS A 126 -7.31 9.21 -9.24
N GLY A 127 -6.88 10.38 -8.73
CA GLY A 127 -7.09 11.67 -9.39
C GLY A 127 -6.49 11.70 -10.80
N ARG A 128 -5.22 11.31 -10.94
CA ARG A 128 -4.53 11.28 -12.26
C ARG A 128 -5.21 10.34 -13.25
N ILE A 129 -5.61 9.14 -12.82
CA ILE A 129 -6.34 8.19 -13.68
C ILE A 129 -7.69 8.78 -14.12
N ALA A 130 -8.43 9.42 -13.20
CA ALA A 130 -9.70 10.05 -13.50
C ALA A 130 -9.56 11.23 -14.48
N ASP A 131 -8.44 11.97 -14.44
CA ASP A 131 -8.18 13.08 -15.36
C ASP A 131 -7.79 12.61 -16.78
N VAL A 132 -7.12 11.46 -16.90
CA VAL A 132 -6.65 10.90 -18.18
C VAL A 132 -7.72 10.06 -18.90
N ALA A 133 -8.58 9.36 -18.15
CA ALA A 133 -9.64 8.52 -18.73
C ALA A 133 -10.59 9.26 -19.72
N PRO A 134 -10.99 10.53 -19.48
CA PRO A 134 -11.74 11.34 -20.45
C PRO A 134 -10.91 11.69 -21.70
N THR A 135 -9.61 11.94 -21.55
CA THR A 135 -8.73 12.36 -22.66
C THR A 135 -8.47 11.20 -23.64
N LEU A 136 -8.39 9.98 -23.13
CA LEU A 136 -8.21 8.77 -23.95
C LEU A 136 -9.48 8.38 -24.73
N GLN A 137 -10.67 8.83 -24.31
CA GLN A 137 -11.93 8.59 -25.04
C GLN A 137 -12.17 9.60 -26.19
N GLY A 138 -11.41 10.69 -26.24
CA GLY A 138 -11.50 11.72 -27.29
C GLY A 138 -10.45 11.61 -28.40
N ALA A 139 -9.54 10.64 -28.32
CA ALA A 139 -8.53 10.37 -29.33
C ALA A 139 -8.96 9.21 -30.23
N THR A 140 -9.93 9.46 -31.11
CA THR A 140 -10.29 8.58 -32.25
C THR A 140 -10.06 9.30 -33.56
#